data_AF-A0A955V6H0-F1
#
_entry.id   AF-A0A955V6H0-F1
#
_cell.length_a   1.000
_cell.length_b   1.000
_cell.length_c   1.000
_cell.angle_alpha   90.00
_cell.angle_beta   90.00
_cell.angle_gamma   90.00
#
_symmetry.space_group_name_H-M   'P 1'
#
loop_
_entity.id
_entity.type
_entity.pdbx_description
1 polymer ?
#
loop_
_entity_poly.entity_id
_entity_poly.type
_entity_poly.pdbx_seq_one_letter_code
_entity_poly.pdbx_strand_id
1 'polypeptide(L)'
;MKNRARSCGLSAVALALLAGSAGAGGCAFSDGDPWGRLELDAAARLDRPADRAVDGKLLTAENYLVALDTVELVPGDVTVAQKAEGSAGAFDPADPPEGYTLCHNGHCHATDGRLVPYEEVAAELAGGGGSAGPSVTIPVAAGAMVALPTSGEAAEIPLGDCPAGCEWARGEMDTVSVAVTSLHLRGTVFDQLTGGAARLPSEGVGFDVTIPLDAVAPSASLHAAFGVDEPVGLRVHATVVVPATLFDGIDFATADTAGSAFVAALAAAFGERAALALETSRFD
;
A
#
# COMPACT_ATOMS: atom_id res chain seq x y z
N MET A 1 -21.89 51.07 -35.98
CA MET A 1 -21.10 52.29 -36.30
C MET A 1 -19.68 52.10 -35.78
N LYS A 2 -18.69 52.22 -36.68
CA LYS A 2 -17.26 52.57 -36.48
C LYS A 2 -16.38 51.54 -35.70
N ASN A 3 -15.52 50.79 -36.40
CA ASN A 3 -14.13 51.14 -36.82
C ASN A 3 -13.16 51.06 -35.63
N ARG A 4 -12.06 50.30 -35.57
CA ARG A 4 -10.87 50.09 -36.44
C ARG A 4 -9.87 49.26 -35.57
N ALA A 5 -8.77 48.63 -35.98
CA ALA A 5 -8.02 48.53 -37.22
C ALA A 5 -7.07 47.31 -37.14
N ARG A 6 -6.64 46.89 -38.34
CA ARG A 6 -5.62 45.90 -38.68
C ARG A 6 -4.21 46.30 -38.19
N SER A 7 -3.36 45.30 -37.99
CA SER A 7 -1.94 45.40 -38.35
C SER A 7 -1.40 44.03 -38.77
N CYS A 8 -1.22 43.88 -40.09
CA CYS A 8 -0.33 42.92 -40.73
C CYS A 8 1.11 43.39 -40.51
N GLY A 9 1.99 42.46 -40.13
CA GLY A 9 3.43 42.61 -40.25
C GLY A 9 4.01 41.38 -40.92
N LEU A 10 4.17 41.41 -42.24
CA LEU A 10 5.15 40.58 -42.95
C LEU A 10 6.53 41.16 -42.66
N SER A 11 7.52 40.33 -42.33
CA SER A 11 8.90 40.62 -42.75
C SER A 11 9.81 39.40 -42.74
N ALA A 12 10.55 39.32 -43.85
CA ALA A 12 11.90 38.78 -44.01
C ALA A 12 12.14 37.27 -43.84
N VAL A 13 12.12 36.62 -45.01
CA VAL A 13 12.99 35.50 -45.39
C VAL A 13 14.45 35.77 -44.98
N ALA A 14 15.04 34.87 -44.20
CA ALA A 14 16.48 34.71 -44.09
C ALA A 14 16.81 33.22 -44.29
N LEU A 15 17.24 32.91 -45.52
CA LEU A 15 17.77 31.62 -45.92
C LEU A 15 19.28 31.65 -45.66
N ALA A 16 19.77 30.86 -44.70
CA ALA A 16 21.20 30.64 -44.49
C ALA A 16 21.48 29.13 -44.46
N LEU A 17 22.39 28.74 -45.35
CA LEU A 17 22.87 27.38 -45.58
C LEU A 17 23.94 26.95 -44.57
N LEU A 18 23.99 25.62 -44.37
CA LEU A 18 25.19 24.77 -44.17
C LEU A 18 26.02 24.96 -42.89
N ALA A 19 26.00 23.95 -42.01
CA ALA A 19 27.16 23.08 -41.77
C ALA A 19 26.79 21.98 -40.77
N GLY A 20 27.19 20.74 -41.07
CA GLY A 20 26.85 19.57 -40.29
C GLY A 20 27.50 19.54 -38.92
N SER A 21 26.68 19.20 -37.93
CA SER A 21 27.10 18.57 -36.69
C SER A 21 26.30 17.29 -36.58
N ALA A 22 26.74 16.24 -37.29
CA ALA A 22 26.43 14.88 -36.88
C ALA A 22 27.23 14.61 -35.60
N GLY A 23 26.86 15.30 -34.53
CA GLY A 23 27.20 14.87 -33.19
C GLY A 23 26.39 13.60 -32.99
N ALA A 24 27.08 12.46 -32.95
CA ALA A 24 26.56 11.33 -32.23
C ALA A 24 26.25 11.85 -30.81
N GLY A 25 24.98 12.16 -30.57
CA GLY A 25 24.44 12.38 -29.24
C GLY A 25 24.59 11.05 -28.52
N GLY A 26 25.78 10.81 -27.97
CA GLY A 26 25.91 9.91 -26.85
C GLY A 26 25.05 10.52 -25.76
N CYS A 27 23.81 10.04 -25.65
CA CYS A 27 23.00 10.19 -24.45
C CYS A 27 23.74 9.46 -23.34
N ALA A 28 24.78 10.08 -22.79
CA ALA A 28 25.28 9.71 -21.49
C ALA A 28 24.18 10.20 -20.53
N PHE A 29 23.29 9.29 -20.15
CA PHE A 29 22.55 9.45 -18.91
C PHE A 29 23.61 9.74 -17.84
N SER A 30 23.51 10.91 -17.21
CA SER A 30 24.32 11.19 -16.03
C SER A 30 23.99 10.11 -15.01
N ASP A 31 24.99 9.61 -14.27
CA ASP A 31 24.69 8.84 -13.06
C ASP A 31 23.78 9.71 -12.17
N GLY A 32 22.51 9.31 -12.02
CA GLY A 32 21.54 9.99 -11.16
C GLY A 32 20.28 10.55 -11.82
N ASP A 33 20.09 10.48 -13.14
CA ASP A 33 18.81 10.85 -13.75
C ASP A 33 17.72 9.81 -13.41
N PRO A 34 16.47 10.24 -13.16
CA PRO A 34 15.39 9.32 -12.81
C PRO A 34 15.00 8.44 -14.00
N TRP A 35 14.72 7.18 -13.71
CA TRP A 35 14.33 6.17 -14.70
C TRP A 35 12.82 6.11 -14.92
N GLY A 36 12.05 6.58 -13.94
CA GLY A 36 10.60 6.64 -14.07
C GLY A 36 9.95 7.51 -13.01
N ARG A 37 8.63 7.60 -13.14
CA ARG A 37 7.77 8.42 -12.30
C ARG A 37 6.62 7.57 -11.78
N LEU A 38 6.37 7.69 -10.49
CA LEU A 38 5.21 7.10 -9.82
C LEU A 38 4.09 8.15 -9.69
N GLU A 39 2.87 7.76 -10.05
CA GLU A 39 1.66 8.46 -9.62
C GLU A 39 0.95 7.55 -8.62
N LEU A 40 0.70 8.05 -7.40
CA LEU A 40 0.04 7.30 -6.35
C LEU A 40 -1.28 7.97 -6.01
N ASP A 41 -2.34 7.19 -6.02
CA ASP A 41 -3.63 7.52 -5.44
C ASP A 41 -3.93 6.53 -4.30
N ALA A 42 -4.61 7.00 -3.26
CA ALA A 42 -4.98 6.15 -2.14
C ALA A 42 -6.46 6.30 -1.80
N ALA A 43 -7.07 5.21 -1.36
CA ALA A 43 -8.44 5.15 -0.90
C ALA A 43 -8.57 4.19 0.29
N ALA A 44 -9.71 4.25 0.97
CA ALA A 44 -10.11 3.27 1.97
C ALA A 44 -11.55 2.86 1.73
N ARG A 45 -11.90 1.61 2.06
CA ARG A 45 -13.28 1.14 2.02
C ARG A 45 -13.58 0.17 3.16
N LEU A 46 -14.84 0.13 3.55
CA LEU A 46 -15.37 -0.96 4.38
C LEU A 46 -15.64 -2.17 3.48
N ASP A 47 -15.12 -3.33 3.84
CA ASP A 47 -15.49 -4.56 3.17
C ASP A 47 -16.91 -4.97 3.53
N ARG A 48 -17.68 -5.41 2.53
CA ARG A 48 -19.09 -5.76 2.69
C ARG A 48 -19.45 -6.98 1.85
N PRO A 49 -18.99 -8.17 2.25
CA PRO A 49 -19.26 -9.37 1.50
C PRO A 49 -20.77 -9.70 1.57
N ALA A 50 -21.34 -10.07 0.42
CA ALA A 50 -22.79 -10.18 0.25
C ALA A 50 -23.43 -11.27 1.11
N ASP A 51 -22.70 -12.33 1.42
CA ASP A 51 -23.10 -13.44 2.29
C ASP A 51 -23.21 -13.05 3.77
N ARG A 52 -22.64 -11.90 4.16
CA ARG A 52 -22.72 -11.36 5.53
C ARG A 52 -23.64 -10.14 5.63
N ALA A 53 -24.18 -9.64 4.52
CA ALA A 53 -25.05 -8.49 4.52
C ALA A 53 -26.51 -8.91 4.75
N VAL A 54 -27.11 -8.50 5.86
CA VAL A 54 -28.52 -8.79 6.21
C VAL A 54 -29.24 -7.49 6.56
N ASP A 55 -30.19 -7.07 5.74
CA ASP A 55 -30.99 -5.84 5.94
C ASP A 55 -30.16 -4.61 6.31
N GLY A 56 -29.08 -4.40 5.57
CA GLY A 56 -28.18 -3.27 5.79
C GLY A 56 -27.14 -3.46 6.90
N LYS A 57 -27.16 -4.59 7.63
CA LYS A 57 -26.27 -4.89 8.76
C LYS A 57 -25.23 -5.96 8.39
N LEU A 58 -24.15 -6.02 9.17
CA LEU A 58 -23.11 -7.04 9.04
C LEU A 58 -23.39 -8.19 10.00
N LEU A 59 -23.53 -9.40 9.48
CA LEU A 59 -23.62 -10.64 10.26
C LEU A 59 -22.23 -11.05 10.73
N THR A 60 -22.04 -11.24 12.04
CA THR A 60 -20.79 -11.75 12.62
C THR A 60 -20.78 -13.28 12.68
N ALA A 61 -19.61 -13.88 12.91
CA ALA A 61 -19.48 -15.33 13.10
C ALA A 61 -20.27 -15.85 14.34
N GLU A 62 -20.51 -14.98 15.33
CA GLU A 62 -21.22 -15.30 16.58
C GLU A 62 -22.73 -15.05 16.50
N ASN A 63 -23.28 -14.92 15.28
CA ASN A 63 -24.70 -14.65 14.99
C ASN A 63 -25.21 -13.31 15.57
N TYR A 64 -24.36 -12.28 15.58
CA TYR A 64 -24.79 -10.91 15.84
C TYR A 64 -24.98 -10.14 14.53
N LEU A 65 -25.89 -9.15 14.54
CA LEU A 65 -26.05 -8.19 13.45
C LEU A 65 -25.51 -6.84 13.90
N VAL A 66 -24.51 -6.30 13.20
CA VAL A 66 -23.93 -4.99 13.47
C VAL A 66 -24.48 -3.98 12.47
N ALA A 67 -25.24 -3.00 12.95
CA ALA A 67 -25.61 -1.81 12.20
C ALA A 67 -24.54 -0.74 12.47
N LEU A 68 -23.78 -0.37 11.44
CA LEU A 68 -22.78 0.70 11.53
C LEU A 68 -23.42 2.03 11.15
N ASP A 69 -23.24 3.02 12.01
CA ASP A 69 -23.65 4.40 11.78
C ASP A 69 -22.48 5.25 11.27
N THR A 70 -21.28 4.99 11.78
CA THR A 70 -20.06 5.72 11.44
C THR A 70 -18.88 4.77 11.39
N VAL A 71 -18.08 4.91 10.33
CA VAL A 71 -16.77 4.27 10.17
C VAL A 71 -15.82 5.35 9.68
N GLU A 72 -14.89 5.78 10.51
CA GLU A 72 -13.93 6.84 10.19
C GLU A 72 -12.51 6.32 10.39
N LEU A 73 -11.70 6.39 9.34
CA LEU A 73 -10.31 5.96 9.35
C LEU A 73 -9.40 7.19 9.41
N VAL A 74 -8.42 7.18 10.30
CA VAL A 74 -7.35 8.18 10.35
C VAL A 74 -6.10 7.56 9.71
N PRO A 75 -5.86 7.83 8.42
CA PRO A 75 -4.69 7.31 7.72
C PRO A 75 -3.41 8.00 8.21
N GLY A 76 -2.31 7.27 8.16
CA GLY A 76 -0.95 7.82 8.19
C GLY A 76 -0.33 7.77 6.78
N ASP A 77 0.97 8.00 6.70
CA ASP A 77 1.67 8.11 5.43
C ASP A 77 1.62 6.82 4.58
N VAL A 78 1.71 6.99 3.26
CA VAL A 78 1.83 5.87 2.32
C VAL A 78 3.30 5.70 1.95
N THR A 79 3.82 4.49 2.09
CA THR A 79 5.21 4.17 1.73
C THR A 79 5.22 3.20 0.56
N VAL A 80 6.02 3.52 -0.45
CA VAL A 80 6.38 2.60 -1.53
C VAL A 80 7.85 2.27 -1.36
N ALA A 81 8.18 0.99 -1.42
CA ALA A 81 9.53 0.49 -1.27
C ALA A 81 9.99 -0.20 -2.56
N GLN A 82 11.25 0.03 -2.92
CA GLN A 82 11.96 -0.71 -3.95
C GLN A 82 12.75 -1.85 -3.30
N LYS A 83 13.00 -2.92 -4.06
CA LYS A 83 14.02 -3.89 -3.69
C LYS A 83 15.39 -3.23 -3.73
N ALA A 84 16.28 -3.60 -2.81
CA ALA A 84 17.65 -3.13 -2.85
C ALA A 84 18.32 -3.57 -4.16
N GLU A 85 18.78 -2.62 -4.97
CA GLU A 85 19.65 -2.94 -6.10
C GLU A 85 20.96 -3.55 -5.59
N GLY A 86 21.32 -4.71 -6.13
CA GLY A 86 22.43 -5.51 -5.60
C GLY A 86 22.03 -6.53 -4.53
N SER A 87 20.73 -6.77 -4.28
CA SER A 87 20.29 -8.05 -3.72
C SER A 87 20.91 -9.13 -4.59
N ALA A 88 21.86 -9.87 -4.03
CA ALA A 88 22.80 -10.68 -4.79
C ALA A 88 22.15 -11.38 -5.99
N GLY A 89 22.85 -11.39 -7.12
CA GLY A 89 22.47 -12.25 -8.23
C GLY A 89 22.10 -13.62 -7.69
N ALA A 90 21.02 -14.21 -8.21
CA ALA A 90 20.51 -15.49 -7.73
C ALA A 90 21.69 -16.43 -7.49
N PHE A 91 21.85 -16.90 -6.24
CA PHE A 91 23.01 -17.66 -5.83
C PHE A 91 23.31 -18.76 -6.86
N ASP A 92 24.47 -18.66 -7.51
CA ASP A 92 24.93 -19.61 -8.52
C ASP A 92 25.95 -20.56 -7.86
N PRO A 93 25.61 -21.85 -7.64
CA PRO A 93 26.55 -22.81 -7.08
C PRO A 93 27.80 -23.02 -7.95
N ALA A 94 27.74 -22.71 -9.25
CA ALA A 94 28.88 -22.82 -10.15
C ALA A 94 29.85 -21.63 -10.03
N ASP A 95 29.40 -20.50 -9.47
CA ASP A 95 30.19 -19.30 -9.17
C ASP A 95 29.95 -18.85 -7.73
N PRO A 96 30.45 -19.62 -6.74
CA PRO A 96 30.14 -19.36 -5.34
C PRO A 96 30.71 -18.02 -4.88
N PRO A 97 29.98 -17.29 -4.01
CA PRO A 97 30.44 -15.99 -3.49
C PRO A 97 31.67 -16.12 -2.60
N GLU A 98 32.35 -15.00 -2.34
CA GLU A 98 33.49 -14.95 -1.42
C GLU A 98 33.14 -15.53 -0.03
N GLY A 99 34.04 -16.33 0.52
CA GLY A 99 33.81 -17.05 1.79
C GLY A 99 33.16 -18.43 1.61
N TYR A 100 32.73 -18.79 0.40
CA TYR A 100 32.14 -20.07 0.05
C TYR A 100 32.93 -20.79 -1.05
N THR A 101 33.04 -22.11 -0.92
CA THR A 101 33.75 -22.96 -1.87
C THR A 101 33.03 -24.30 -2.03
N LEU A 102 33.34 -25.04 -3.10
CA LEU A 102 32.90 -26.43 -3.30
C LEU A 102 31.38 -26.63 -3.10
N CYS A 103 30.55 -25.82 -3.76
CA CYS A 103 29.11 -25.96 -3.66
C CYS A 103 28.60 -27.19 -4.42
N HIS A 104 28.00 -28.15 -3.73
CA HIS A 104 27.39 -29.34 -4.34
C HIS A 104 26.31 -29.94 -3.43
N ASN A 105 25.38 -30.70 -4.01
CA ASN A 105 24.33 -31.41 -3.27
C ASN A 105 23.54 -30.51 -2.29
N GLY A 106 23.24 -29.27 -2.69
CA GLY A 106 22.41 -28.35 -1.90
C GLY A 106 23.15 -27.59 -0.80
N HIS A 107 24.48 -27.64 -0.71
CA HIS A 107 25.25 -26.88 0.27
C HIS A 107 26.61 -26.41 -0.27
N CYS A 108 27.21 -25.44 0.40
CA CYS A 108 28.56 -24.93 0.18
C CYS A 108 29.45 -25.16 1.39
N HIS A 109 30.75 -25.28 1.15
CA HIS A 109 31.76 -25.24 2.21
C HIS A 109 32.13 -23.79 2.50
N ALA A 110 31.78 -23.29 3.68
CA ALA A 110 32.28 -22.01 4.15
C ALA A 110 33.78 -22.11 4.46
N THR A 111 34.52 -21.01 4.35
CA THR A 111 35.96 -20.97 4.66
C THR A 111 36.30 -21.26 6.12
N ASP A 112 35.31 -21.17 7.03
CA ASP A 112 35.42 -21.56 8.44
C ASP A 112 35.19 -23.06 8.68
N GLY A 113 34.89 -23.83 7.63
CA GLY A 113 34.68 -25.27 7.67
C GLY A 113 33.23 -25.72 7.88
N ARG A 114 32.26 -24.79 8.00
CA ARG A 114 30.83 -25.14 8.04
C ARG A 114 30.34 -25.65 6.67
N LEU A 115 29.33 -26.51 6.69
CA LEU A 115 28.51 -26.83 5.53
C LEU A 115 27.25 -25.96 5.61
N VAL A 116 27.08 -25.05 4.66
CA VAL A 116 26.00 -24.06 4.65
C VAL A 116 25.04 -24.37 3.51
N PRO A 117 23.75 -24.62 3.80
CA PRO A 117 22.75 -24.90 2.76
C PRO A 117 22.60 -23.74 1.77
N TYR A 118 22.23 -24.03 0.53
CA TYR A 118 22.06 -23.00 -0.52
C TYR A 118 21.07 -21.92 -0.13
N GLU A 119 19.99 -22.27 0.58
CA GLU A 119 19.01 -21.31 1.09
C GLU A 119 19.62 -20.31 2.08
N GLU A 120 20.57 -20.76 2.90
CA GLU A 120 21.26 -19.91 3.87
C GLU A 120 22.29 -19.03 3.17
N VAL A 121 23.06 -19.57 2.22
CA VAL A 121 23.98 -18.77 1.38
C VAL A 121 23.21 -17.71 0.59
N ALA A 122 22.08 -18.08 -0.01
CA ALA A 122 21.21 -17.15 -0.72
C ALA A 122 20.62 -16.08 0.21
N ALA A 123 20.27 -16.43 1.45
CA ALA A 123 19.79 -15.49 2.46
C ALA A 123 20.90 -14.54 2.96
N GLU A 124 22.12 -15.04 3.13
CA GLU A 124 23.30 -14.22 3.46
C GLU A 124 23.68 -13.28 2.32
N LEU A 125 23.61 -13.75 1.08
CA LEU A 125 23.82 -12.98 -0.14
C LEU A 125 22.72 -11.94 -0.38
N ALA A 126 21.49 -12.25 0.02
CA ALA A 126 20.41 -11.26 0.14
C ALA A 126 20.65 -10.26 1.30
N GLY A 127 21.81 -10.32 1.97
CA GLY A 127 22.30 -9.34 2.90
C GLY A 127 22.25 -9.76 4.37
N GLY A 128 21.83 -10.99 4.73
CA GLY A 128 21.88 -11.51 6.11
C GLY A 128 21.25 -10.60 7.19
N GLY A 129 20.43 -9.66 6.75
CA GLY A 129 20.25 -8.34 7.34
C GLY A 129 19.75 -7.43 6.23
N GLY A 130 18.56 -7.76 5.72
CA GLY A 130 17.98 -7.16 4.52
C GLY A 130 18.14 -5.66 4.52
N SER A 131 19.07 -5.16 3.70
CA SER A 131 19.16 -3.74 3.46
C SER A 131 17.87 -3.37 2.77
N ALA A 132 17.02 -2.58 3.46
CA ALA A 132 15.84 -2.03 2.84
C ALA A 132 16.30 -1.26 1.60
N GLY A 133 15.71 -1.56 0.44
CA GLY A 133 15.94 -0.75 -0.74
C GLY A 133 15.40 0.66 -0.52
N PRO A 134 15.66 1.57 -1.47
CA PRO A 134 15.15 2.93 -1.37
C PRO A 134 13.62 2.91 -1.27
N SER A 135 13.07 3.83 -0.48
CA SER A 135 11.64 4.01 -0.33
C SER A 135 11.26 5.48 -0.46
N VAL A 136 10.02 5.71 -0.88
CA VAL A 136 9.40 7.03 -0.89
C VAL A 136 8.19 6.98 0.03
N THR A 137 8.14 7.92 0.97
CA THR A 137 7.01 8.10 1.87
C THR A 137 6.26 9.36 1.45
N ILE A 138 5.00 9.18 1.06
CA ILE A 138 4.09 10.23 0.63
C ILE A 138 3.23 10.60 1.83
N PRO A 139 3.32 11.85 2.31
CA PRO A 139 2.59 12.26 3.49
C PRO A 139 1.10 12.30 3.22
N VAL A 140 0.29 11.90 4.19
CA VAL A 140 -1.15 12.19 4.16
C VAL A 140 -1.40 13.58 4.72
N ALA A 141 -2.40 14.29 4.21
CA ALA A 141 -2.78 15.61 4.72
C ALA A 141 -2.99 15.57 6.24
N ALA A 142 -2.35 16.51 6.94
CA ALA A 142 -2.35 16.53 8.40
C ALA A 142 -3.78 16.59 8.98
N GLY A 143 -4.09 15.66 9.90
CA GLY A 143 -5.42 15.57 10.52
C GLY A 143 -6.51 15.04 9.57
N ALA A 144 -6.14 14.43 8.45
CA ALA A 144 -7.10 13.77 7.58
C ALA A 144 -7.89 12.70 8.35
N MET A 145 -9.20 12.73 8.15
CA MET A 145 -10.13 11.73 8.64
C MET A 145 -11.03 11.35 7.48
N VAL A 146 -11.07 10.06 7.16
CA VAL A 146 -11.75 9.52 5.99
C VAL A 146 -12.98 8.76 6.46
N ALA A 147 -14.17 9.33 6.17
CA ALA A 147 -15.43 8.65 6.42
C ALA A 147 -15.65 7.55 5.39
N LEU A 148 -15.76 6.30 5.83
CA LEU A 148 -15.98 5.15 4.97
C LEU A 148 -17.49 4.90 4.84
N PRO A 149 -18.06 4.97 3.62
CA PRO A 149 -19.46 4.66 3.41
C PRO A 149 -19.78 3.22 3.84
N THR A 150 -20.86 3.05 4.61
CA THR A 150 -21.33 1.71 5.01
C THR A 150 -21.94 0.93 3.84
N SER A 151 -22.08 1.56 2.66
CA SER A 151 -22.36 0.90 1.38
C SER A 151 -21.20 0.02 0.90
N GLY A 152 -19.97 0.29 1.37
CA GLY A 152 -18.75 -0.39 0.93
C GLY A 152 -18.02 0.29 -0.23
N GLU A 153 -18.51 1.46 -0.67
CA GLU A 153 -17.84 2.30 -1.65
C GLU A 153 -16.50 2.83 -1.09
N ALA A 154 -15.54 3.05 -1.98
CA ALA A 154 -14.25 3.60 -1.61
C ALA A 154 -14.33 5.11 -1.38
N ALA A 155 -13.64 5.57 -0.34
CA ALA A 155 -13.43 6.97 -0.01
C ALA A 155 -11.95 7.34 -0.22
N GLU A 156 -11.71 8.48 -0.85
CA GLU A 156 -10.36 8.96 -1.16
C GLU A 156 -9.58 9.33 0.11
N ILE A 157 -8.30 8.97 0.15
CA ILE A 157 -7.34 9.41 1.17
C ILE A 157 -6.58 10.61 0.59
N PRO A 158 -6.63 11.80 1.22
CA PRO A 158 -6.01 13.00 0.67
C PRO A 158 -4.48 12.96 0.84
N LEU A 159 -3.78 12.54 -0.21
CA LEU A 159 -2.32 12.54 -0.26
C LEU A 159 -1.76 13.96 -0.45
N GLY A 160 -0.60 14.23 0.15
CA GLY A 160 0.19 15.42 -0.12
C GLY A 160 1.06 15.28 -1.37
N ASP A 161 1.90 16.28 -1.60
CA ASP A 161 2.85 16.25 -2.71
C ASP A 161 3.85 15.10 -2.55
N CYS A 162 4.11 14.38 -3.64
CA CYS A 162 5.12 13.35 -3.61
C CYS A 162 6.53 13.96 -3.53
N PRO A 163 7.39 13.50 -2.59
CA PRO A 163 8.77 13.94 -2.50
C PRO A 163 9.51 13.78 -3.84
N ALA A 164 10.27 14.81 -4.23
CA ALA A 164 11.01 14.85 -5.50
C ALA A 164 10.16 14.50 -6.74
N GLY A 165 8.85 14.81 -6.73
CA GLY A 165 7.98 14.56 -7.87
C GLY A 165 7.67 13.09 -8.13
N CYS A 166 7.93 12.20 -7.16
CA CYS A 166 7.83 10.74 -7.32
C CYS A 166 8.74 10.21 -8.43
N GLU A 167 9.91 10.82 -8.59
CA GLU A 167 10.95 10.32 -9.48
C GLU A 167 11.69 9.14 -8.83
N TRP A 168 11.90 8.07 -9.59
CA TRP A 168 12.49 6.82 -9.11
C TRP A 168 13.73 6.44 -9.89
N ALA A 169 14.67 5.82 -9.18
CA ALA A 169 15.79 5.13 -9.78
C ALA A 169 15.32 3.86 -10.50
N ARG A 170 16.24 3.28 -11.29
CA ARG A 170 16.06 1.95 -11.86
C ARG A 170 15.83 0.93 -10.75
N GLY A 171 15.09 -0.14 -11.05
CA GLY A 171 14.94 -1.28 -10.17
C GLY A 171 13.50 -1.76 -10.01
N GLU A 172 13.35 -2.87 -9.28
CA GLU A 172 12.06 -3.50 -9.00
C GLU A 172 11.42 -2.90 -7.75
N MET A 173 10.17 -2.46 -7.88
CA MET A 173 9.33 -2.18 -6.72
C MET A 173 9.05 -3.46 -5.96
N ASP A 174 8.81 -3.32 -4.66
CA ASP A 174 8.60 -4.44 -3.77
C ASP A 174 7.23 -4.37 -3.11
N THR A 175 6.99 -3.30 -2.35
CA THR A 175 5.87 -3.24 -1.42
C THR A 175 5.26 -1.83 -1.40
N VAL A 176 3.94 -1.76 -1.33
CA VAL A 176 3.21 -0.56 -0.92
C VAL A 176 2.61 -0.82 0.45
N SER A 177 2.72 0.14 1.37
CA SER A 177 2.06 0.10 2.67
C SER A 177 1.39 1.42 2.98
N VAL A 178 0.23 1.36 3.63
CA VAL A 178 -0.51 2.55 4.07
C VAL A 178 -0.60 2.49 5.58
N ALA A 179 0.02 3.42 6.30
CA ALA A 179 -0.13 3.46 7.75
C ALA A 179 -1.58 3.80 8.12
N VAL A 180 -2.08 3.19 9.20
CA VAL A 180 -3.39 3.52 9.79
C VAL A 180 -3.16 3.83 11.26
N THR A 181 -3.56 5.02 11.67
CA THR A 181 -3.27 5.53 13.03
C THR A 181 -4.41 5.18 13.98
N SER A 182 -5.65 5.37 13.53
CA SER A 182 -6.82 5.00 14.32
C SER A 182 -8.04 4.70 13.45
N LEU A 183 -9.00 3.98 14.04
CA LEU A 183 -10.30 3.69 13.46
C LEU A 183 -11.38 4.06 14.48
N HIS A 184 -12.30 4.93 14.10
CA HIS A 184 -13.46 5.32 14.90
C HIS A 184 -14.71 4.62 14.37
N LEU A 185 -15.39 3.90 15.26
CA LEU A 185 -16.58 3.11 14.93
C LEU A 185 -17.71 3.50 15.86
N ARG A 186 -18.88 3.77 15.26
CA ARG A 186 -20.14 3.92 15.97
C ARG A 186 -21.19 3.01 15.35
N GLY A 187 -21.96 2.34 16.19
CA GLY A 187 -23.05 1.50 15.73
C GLY A 187 -23.86 0.88 16.85
N THR A 188 -24.73 -0.04 16.44
CA THR A 188 -25.56 -0.85 17.33
C THR A 188 -25.46 -2.32 16.94
N VAL A 189 -25.26 -3.19 17.91
CA VAL A 189 -25.28 -4.64 17.73
C VAL A 189 -26.60 -5.24 18.19
N PHE A 190 -27.13 -6.18 17.42
CA PHE A 190 -28.36 -6.93 17.70
C PHE A 190 -28.05 -8.42 17.77
N ASP A 191 -28.79 -9.16 18.59
CA ASP A 191 -28.73 -10.62 18.59
C ASP A 191 -29.72 -11.19 17.57
N GLN A 192 -29.28 -12.15 16.76
CA GLN A 192 -30.21 -12.89 15.90
C GLN A 192 -31.03 -13.93 16.65
N LEU A 193 -30.57 -14.37 17.83
CA LEU A 193 -31.33 -15.26 18.68
C LEU A 193 -32.56 -14.53 19.24
N THR A 194 -33.70 -15.22 19.30
CA THR A 194 -34.98 -14.65 19.73
C THR A 194 -35.55 -15.37 20.96
N GLY A 195 -36.47 -14.71 21.66
CA GLY A 195 -37.14 -15.26 22.84
C GLY A 195 -36.19 -15.51 24.01
N GLY A 196 -36.35 -16.65 24.70
CA GLY A 196 -35.52 -16.98 25.87
C GLY A 196 -34.07 -17.36 25.56
N ALA A 197 -33.69 -17.45 24.28
CA ALA A 197 -32.31 -17.69 23.84
C ALA A 197 -31.57 -16.39 23.46
N ALA A 198 -32.27 -15.26 23.42
CA ALA A 198 -31.64 -13.96 23.14
C ALA A 198 -30.65 -13.60 24.25
N ARG A 199 -29.44 -13.22 23.84
CA ARG A 199 -28.34 -12.80 24.71
C ARG A 199 -28.31 -11.29 24.91
N LEU A 200 -28.79 -10.53 23.92
CA LEU A 200 -28.90 -9.07 23.96
C LEU A 200 -30.37 -8.61 24.05
N PRO A 201 -30.61 -7.38 24.53
CA PRO A 201 -31.91 -6.73 24.43
C PRO A 201 -32.39 -6.59 22.97
N SER A 202 -33.70 -6.55 22.76
CA SER A 202 -34.30 -6.46 21.42
C SER A 202 -33.97 -5.16 20.68
N GLU A 203 -33.70 -4.10 21.43
CA GLU A 203 -33.29 -2.79 20.95
C GLU A 203 -31.80 -2.73 20.57
N GLY A 204 -31.03 -3.77 20.89
CA GLY A 204 -29.59 -3.85 20.65
C GLY A 204 -28.74 -3.13 21.71
N VAL A 205 -27.43 -3.22 21.55
CA VAL A 205 -26.44 -2.56 22.40
C VAL A 205 -25.61 -1.62 21.54
N GLY A 206 -25.56 -0.35 21.93
CA GLY A 206 -24.76 0.65 21.24
C GLY A 206 -23.26 0.54 21.55
N PHE A 207 -22.43 0.97 20.62
CA PHE A 207 -21.01 1.20 20.83
C PHE A 207 -20.55 2.45 20.09
N ASP A 208 -19.57 3.14 20.67
CA ASP A 208 -18.90 4.32 20.11
C ASP A 208 -17.45 4.26 20.62
N VAL A 209 -16.54 3.83 19.76
CA VAL A 209 -15.16 3.49 20.14
C VAL A 209 -14.16 4.05 19.16
N THR A 210 -13.06 4.58 19.70
CA THR A 210 -11.85 4.91 18.93
C THR A 210 -10.80 3.85 19.22
N ILE A 211 -10.35 3.19 18.16
CA ILE A 211 -9.35 2.13 18.20
C ILE A 211 -8.00 2.74 17.83
N PRO A 212 -7.04 2.89 18.77
CA PRO A 212 -5.67 3.22 18.42
C PRO A 212 -5.03 2.01 17.73
N LEU A 213 -4.38 2.24 16.60
CA LEU A 213 -3.77 1.19 15.78
C LEU A 213 -2.25 1.26 15.75
N ASP A 214 -1.61 2.13 16.54
CA ASP A 214 -0.16 2.22 16.76
C ASP A 214 0.70 1.80 15.53
N ALA A 215 0.45 2.47 14.40
CA ALA A 215 1.13 2.27 13.12
C ALA A 215 0.98 0.87 12.47
N VAL A 216 -0.17 0.21 12.61
CA VAL A 216 -0.57 -0.88 11.70
C VAL A 216 -0.52 -0.35 10.27
N ALA A 217 0.23 -1.04 9.41
CA ALA A 217 0.41 -0.66 8.02
C ALA A 217 0.05 -1.84 7.11
N PRO A 218 -1.24 -1.97 6.70
CA PRO A 218 -1.61 -2.95 5.69
C PRO A 218 -0.74 -2.74 4.46
N SER A 219 -0.23 -3.85 3.93
CA SER A 219 0.74 -3.84 2.83
C SER A 219 0.37 -4.85 1.77
N ALA A 220 0.86 -4.60 0.55
CA ALA A 220 0.71 -5.49 -0.58
C ALA A 220 1.95 -5.42 -1.48
N SER A 221 2.30 -6.56 -2.08
CA SER A 221 3.40 -6.65 -3.02
C SER A 221 3.09 -5.89 -4.31
N LEU A 222 4.04 -5.09 -4.76
CA LEU A 222 4.00 -4.32 -6.00
C LEU A 222 4.98 -4.90 -7.00
N HIS A 223 4.48 -5.72 -7.93
CA HIS A 223 5.30 -6.32 -8.99
C HIS A 223 5.41 -5.37 -10.19
N ALA A 224 6.25 -4.35 -10.07
CA ALA A 224 6.55 -3.40 -11.14
C ALA A 224 8.04 -3.04 -11.14
N ALA A 225 8.56 -2.55 -12.27
CA ALA A 225 9.94 -2.09 -12.37
C ALA A 225 10.06 -0.82 -13.20
N PHE A 226 11.13 -0.06 -12.98
CA PHE A 226 11.61 0.95 -13.91
C PHE A 226 12.92 0.47 -14.53
N GLY A 227 13.01 0.52 -15.87
CA GLY A 227 14.12 -0.04 -16.63
C GLY A 227 14.08 0.34 -18.10
N VAL A 228 15.07 -0.12 -18.87
CA VAL A 228 15.28 0.26 -20.28
C VAL A 228 14.09 -0.06 -21.18
N ASP A 229 13.41 -1.17 -20.92
CA ASP A 229 12.30 -1.68 -21.73
C ASP A 229 10.93 -1.39 -21.09
N GLU A 230 10.89 -0.64 -19.99
CA GLU A 230 9.66 -0.33 -19.26
C GLU A 230 9.16 1.09 -19.58
N PRO A 231 7.83 1.33 -19.55
CA PRO A 231 7.29 2.68 -19.61
C PRO A 231 7.82 3.54 -18.46
N VAL A 232 8.02 4.84 -18.73
CA VAL A 232 8.56 5.78 -17.75
C VAL A 232 7.57 6.07 -16.62
N GLY A 233 6.27 5.80 -16.81
CA GLY A 233 5.23 6.06 -15.82
C GLY A 233 4.60 4.81 -15.22
N LEU A 234 4.41 4.82 -13.90
CA LEU A 234 3.61 3.84 -13.17
C LEU A 234 2.56 4.57 -12.34
N ARG A 235 1.28 4.26 -12.54
CA ARG A 235 0.20 4.68 -11.64
C ARG A 235 -0.19 3.53 -10.73
N VAL A 236 -0.26 3.80 -9.43
CA VAL A 236 -0.70 2.86 -8.39
C VAL A 236 -1.91 3.44 -7.69
N HIS A 237 -2.99 2.68 -7.62
CA HIS A 237 -4.14 2.98 -6.79
C HIS A 237 -4.17 1.98 -5.62
N ALA A 238 -3.96 2.48 -4.40
CA ALA A 238 -3.89 1.69 -3.19
C ALA A 238 -5.16 1.84 -2.35
N THR A 239 -5.89 0.76 -2.10
CA THR A 239 -7.11 0.79 -1.30
C THR A 239 -6.93 0.01 0.01
N VAL A 240 -7.00 0.71 1.15
CA VAL A 240 -7.08 0.08 2.47
C VAL A 240 -8.46 -0.54 2.64
N VAL A 241 -8.51 -1.83 2.98
CA VAL A 241 -9.75 -2.57 3.16
C VAL A 241 -9.97 -2.84 4.65
N VAL A 242 -10.96 -2.17 5.24
CA VAL A 242 -11.41 -2.43 6.61
C VAL A 242 -12.30 -3.68 6.59
N PRO A 243 -11.91 -4.79 7.23
CA PRO A 243 -12.57 -6.08 7.03
C PRO A 243 -13.94 -6.14 7.72
N ALA A 244 -14.94 -6.74 7.06
CA ALA A 244 -16.23 -7.03 7.70
C ALA A 244 -16.11 -7.99 8.89
N THR A 245 -15.06 -8.80 8.90
CA THR A 245 -14.73 -9.76 9.96
C THR A 245 -14.09 -9.11 11.18
N LEU A 246 -14.03 -7.77 11.24
CA LEU A 246 -13.49 -7.03 12.39
C LEU A 246 -14.20 -7.42 13.71
N PHE A 247 -15.49 -7.71 13.64
CA PHE A 247 -16.31 -8.09 14.81
C PHE A 247 -16.33 -9.59 15.10
N ASP A 248 -15.61 -10.40 14.33
CA ASP A 248 -15.59 -11.85 14.51
C ASP A 248 -14.72 -12.26 15.69
N GLY A 249 -15.26 -13.15 16.52
CA GLY A 249 -14.67 -13.57 17.79
C GLY A 249 -15.07 -12.70 18.98
N ILE A 250 -15.92 -11.68 18.78
CA ILE A 250 -16.46 -10.86 19.87
C ILE A 250 -17.82 -11.42 20.31
N ASP A 251 -17.88 -11.85 21.57
CA ASP A 251 -19.14 -12.15 22.23
C ASP A 251 -19.73 -10.88 22.87
N PHE A 252 -20.64 -10.21 22.16
CA PHE A 252 -21.27 -8.97 22.63
C PHE A 252 -22.14 -9.13 23.88
N ALA A 253 -22.52 -10.37 24.24
CA ALA A 253 -23.27 -10.63 25.47
C ALA A 253 -22.43 -10.40 26.74
N THR A 254 -21.10 -10.53 26.62
CA THR A 254 -20.16 -10.43 27.73
C THR A 254 -19.15 -9.31 27.56
N ALA A 255 -19.04 -8.75 26.35
CA ALA A 255 -18.16 -7.62 26.07
C ALA A 255 -18.67 -6.32 26.73
N ASP A 256 -17.76 -5.63 27.41
CA ASP A 256 -17.94 -4.22 27.75
C ASP A 256 -17.59 -3.38 26.52
N THR A 257 -18.60 -2.91 25.78
CA THR A 257 -18.41 -2.15 24.52
C THR A 257 -17.79 -0.77 24.72
N ALA A 258 -17.66 -0.30 25.96
CA ALA A 258 -16.91 0.90 26.32
C ALA A 258 -15.53 0.57 26.92
N GLY A 259 -15.25 -0.72 27.14
CA GLY A 259 -14.05 -1.19 27.84
C GLY A 259 -12.83 -1.31 26.95
N SER A 260 -11.65 -1.18 27.55
CA SER A 260 -10.36 -1.31 26.84
C SER A 260 -10.12 -2.70 26.24
N ALA A 261 -10.71 -3.76 26.81
CA ALA A 261 -10.62 -5.12 26.27
C ALA A 261 -11.31 -5.25 24.90
N PHE A 262 -12.46 -4.59 24.72
CA PHE A 262 -13.17 -4.56 23.44
C PHE A 262 -12.37 -3.79 22.38
N VAL A 263 -11.82 -2.63 22.76
CA VAL A 263 -10.94 -1.84 21.89
C VAL A 263 -9.69 -2.64 21.48
N ALA A 264 -9.05 -3.33 22.42
CA ALA A 264 -7.87 -4.15 22.14
C ALA A 264 -8.20 -5.33 21.21
N ALA A 265 -9.35 -5.98 21.38
CA ALA A 265 -9.80 -7.06 20.50
C ALA A 265 -10.02 -6.57 19.06
N LEU A 266 -10.63 -5.39 18.90
CA LEU A 266 -10.82 -4.76 17.58
C LEU A 266 -9.48 -4.34 16.95
N ALA A 267 -8.55 -3.79 17.72
CA ALA A 267 -7.22 -3.43 17.24
C ALA A 267 -6.45 -4.65 16.71
N ALA A 268 -6.47 -5.75 17.48
CA ALA A 268 -5.85 -7.01 17.06
C ALA A 268 -6.50 -7.57 15.79
N ALA A 269 -7.84 -7.62 15.74
CA ALA A 269 -8.57 -8.08 14.56
C ALA A 269 -8.29 -7.22 13.33
N PHE A 270 -8.15 -5.90 13.48
CA PHE A 270 -7.75 -5.01 12.40
C PHE A 270 -6.32 -5.32 11.92
N GLY A 271 -5.35 -5.40 12.84
CA GLY A 271 -3.95 -5.69 12.50
C GLY A 271 -3.75 -7.02 11.78
N GLU A 272 -4.55 -8.03 12.10
CA GLU A 272 -4.49 -9.36 11.47
C GLU A 272 -5.20 -9.43 10.11
N ARG A 273 -6.27 -8.65 9.92
CA ARG A 273 -7.25 -8.89 8.84
C ARG A 273 -7.40 -7.72 7.87
N ALA A 274 -6.92 -6.53 8.23
CA ALA A 274 -6.89 -5.42 7.30
C ALA A 274 -5.95 -5.75 6.13
N ALA A 275 -6.38 -5.39 4.93
CA ALA A 275 -5.65 -5.68 3.71
C ALA A 275 -5.43 -4.40 2.90
N LEU A 276 -4.44 -4.44 2.02
CA LEU A 276 -4.23 -3.44 0.99
C LEU A 276 -4.49 -4.07 -0.37
N ALA A 277 -5.43 -3.49 -1.14
CA ALA A 277 -5.65 -3.86 -2.53
C ALA A 277 -4.91 -2.87 -3.44
N LEU A 278 -4.23 -3.37 -4.47
CA LEU A 278 -3.50 -2.55 -5.43
C LEU A 278 -4.07 -2.74 -6.83
N GLU A 279 -4.25 -1.63 -7.53
CA GLU A 279 -4.45 -1.60 -8.97
C GLU A 279 -3.31 -0.79 -9.60
N THR A 280 -2.76 -1.29 -10.70
CA THR A 280 -1.61 -0.64 -11.36
C THR A 280 -1.89 -0.43 -12.84
N SER A 281 -1.36 0.67 -13.38
CA SER A 281 -1.37 0.95 -14.81
C SER A 281 -0.09 1.68 -15.23
N ARG A 282 0.32 1.49 -16.48
CA ARG A 282 1.51 2.14 -17.04
C ARG A 282 1.13 3.35 -17.90
N PHE A 283 2.02 4.33 -17.98
CA PHE A 283 1.90 5.47 -18.88
C PHE A 283 3.27 5.91 -19.42
N ASP A 284 3.25 6.69 -20.49
CA ASP A 284 4.43 7.27 -21.15
C ASP A 284 4.65 8.74 -20.77
#